data_AF-A0A7J6LPR1-F1
#
_entry.id   AF-A0A7J6LPR1-F1
#
_cell.length_a   1.000
_cell.length_b   1.000
_cell.length_c   1.000
_cell.angle_alpha   90.00
_cell.angle_beta   90.00
_cell.angle_gamma   90.00
#
_symmetry.space_group_name_H-M   'P 1'
#
loop_
_entity.id
_entity.type
_entity.pdbx_description
1 polymer ?
#
loop_
_entity_poly.entity_id
_entity_poly.type
_entity_poly.pdbx_seq_one_letter_code
_entity_poly.pdbx_strand_id
1 'polypeptide(L)'
;MTHDLRVQGPVVLEDWVKKNEKSFAPPFCNRVMHKEDLVIMFVSGPNMRTDFHLDESPEFFWQMKGHMELPIIERGERKLVKINEGEIFLLPPRIPHAPQRPCPESLGLVVERQRIEGRDYDGLRWYTNFDKCDKILWERYFYCGNLERDVIPVVKEYQNSQEFATNTPSDRSVPSSTPFPQDTTTAVPRPFNLNKWLEAHAEDLAVPGTKLNLFGDDYPTKEFIVYILGAGDAGSTYQESTGESGSFLYLIRGRIEVCLLKLASHGRANCLRCSS
;
A
#
# COMPACT_ATOMS: atom_id res chain seq x y z
N MET A 1 16.17 21.74 -12.70
CA MET A 1 16.94 20.48 -12.84
C MET A 1 16.07 19.51 -13.59
N THR A 2 16.48 19.06 -14.78
CA THR A 2 15.73 18.06 -15.55
C THR A 2 15.84 16.73 -14.82
N HIS A 3 14.77 16.31 -14.13
CA HIS A 3 14.65 14.95 -13.64
C HIS A 3 14.56 14.05 -14.87
N ASP A 4 15.65 13.36 -15.19
CA ASP A 4 15.63 12.37 -16.25
C ASP A 4 14.89 11.15 -15.70
N LEU A 5 13.57 11.12 -15.91
CA LEU A 5 12.71 10.00 -15.54
C LEU A 5 13.31 8.70 -16.08
N ARG A 6 13.89 7.90 -15.18
CA ARG A 6 14.46 6.59 -15.46
C ARG A 6 13.31 5.58 -15.47
N VAL A 7 12.87 5.16 -16.65
CA VAL A 7 11.95 4.03 -16.73
C VAL A 7 12.74 2.75 -16.44
N GLN A 8 12.37 2.07 -15.36
CA GLN A 8 12.92 0.76 -15.04
C GLN A 8 12.36 -0.26 -16.05
N GLY A 9 13.22 -1.15 -16.56
CA GLY A 9 12.79 -2.24 -17.43
C GLY A 9 11.80 -3.18 -16.72
N PRO A 10 11.06 -4.00 -17.49
CA PRO A 10 10.13 -4.96 -16.90
C PRO A 10 10.86 -5.93 -15.96
N VAL A 11 10.21 -6.28 -14.86
CA VAL A 11 10.72 -7.21 -13.85
C VAL A 11 9.83 -8.43 -13.83
N VAL A 12 10.43 -9.62 -13.97
CA VAL A 12 9.74 -10.89 -13.70
C VAL A 12 9.69 -11.05 -12.18
N LEU A 13 8.48 -11.03 -11.62
CA LEU A 13 8.29 -10.97 -10.17
C LEU A 13 8.90 -12.18 -9.47
N GLU A 14 8.70 -13.39 -10.00
CA GLU A 14 9.19 -14.63 -9.42
C GLU A 14 10.71 -14.63 -9.29
N ASP A 15 11.42 -14.18 -10.33
CA ASP A 15 12.87 -14.06 -10.33
C ASP A 15 13.35 -12.99 -9.35
N TRP A 16 12.65 -11.86 -9.25
CA TRP A 16 12.97 -10.81 -8.30
C TRP A 16 12.74 -11.27 -6.86
N VAL A 17 11.64 -11.94 -6.56
CA VAL A 17 11.35 -12.50 -5.24
C VAL A 17 12.42 -13.52 -4.86
N LYS A 18 12.75 -14.45 -5.75
CA LYS A 18 13.82 -15.45 -5.55
C LYS A 18 15.17 -14.79 -5.27
N LYS A 19 15.53 -13.75 -6.05
CA LYS A 19 16.78 -12.99 -5.83
C LYS A 19 16.81 -12.28 -4.47
N ASN A 20 15.66 -11.91 -3.93
CA ASN A 20 15.53 -11.21 -2.65
C ASN A 20 15.00 -12.12 -1.52
N GLU A 21 15.07 -13.46 -1.64
CA GLU A 21 14.45 -14.40 -0.66
C GLU A 21 14.81 -14.08 0.80
N LYS A 22 16.07 -13.66 1.03
CA LYS A 22 16.60 -13.36 2.37
C LYS A 22 15.89 -12.18 3.04
N SER A 23 15.35 -11.25 2.25
CA SER A 23 14.57 -10.12 2.77
C SER A 23 13.17 -10.52 3.21
N PHE A 24 12.66 -11.66 2.72
CA PHE A 24 11.35 -12.20 3.08
C PHE A 24 11.40 -13.16 4.28
N ALA A 25 12.50 -13.15 5.02
CA ALA A 25 12.63 -13.85 6.29
C ALA A 25 12.78 -12.86 7.45
N PRO A 26 12.45 -13.26 8.69
CA PRO A 26 12.75 -12.47 9.88
C PRO A 26 14.25 -12.11 9.94
N PRO A 27 14.60 -10.89 10.39
CA PRO A 27 13.74 -9.88 11.03
C PRO A 27 13.08 -8.88 10.06
N PHE A 28 13.33 -8.97 8.75
CA PHE A 28 12.90 -7.94 7.80
C PHE A 28 11.48 -8.22 7.29
N CYS A 29 11.24 -9.44 6.81
CA CYS A 29 9.96 -9.89 6.24
C CYS A 29 9.40 -8.99 5.13
N ASN A 30 10.18 -8.07 4.55
CA ASN A 30 9.74 -7.15 3.52
C ASN A 30 10.91 -6.70 2.63
N ARG A 31 10.57 -6.23 1.43
CA ARG A 31 11.53 -5.65 0.50
C ARG A 31 10.87 -4.61 -0.40
N VAL A 32 11.43 -3.41 -0.41
CA VAL A 32 11.08 -2.36 -1.39
C VAL A 32 11.65 -2.70 -2.77
N MET A 33 10.78 -2.76 -3.78
CA MET A 33 11.14 -2.94 -5.19
C MET A 33 11.40 -1.61 -5.89
N HIS A 34 10.56 -0.62 -5.63
CA HIS A 34 10.62 0.70 -6.23
C HIS A 34 10.29 1.78 -5.21
N LYS A 35 10.98 2.92 -5.28
CA LYS A 35 10.82 4.03 -4.35
C LYS A 35 11.12 5.35 -5.05
N GLU A 36 10.09 5.94 -5.62
CA GLU A 36 10.08 7.31 -6.15
C GLU A 36 8.74 7.93 -5.70
N ASP A 37 7.84 8.34 -6.60
CA ASP A 37 6.51 8.83 -6.21
C ASP A 37 5.63 7.74 -5.58
N LEU A 38 5.79 6.51 -6.07
CA LEU A 38 5.19 5.30 -5.51
C LEU A 38 6.25 4.50 -4.76
N VAL A 39 5.88 4.01 -3.59
CA VAL A 39 6.65 3.03 -2.82
C VAL A 39 6.00 1.68 -3.04
N ILE A 40 6.69 0.82 -3.78
CA ILE A 40 6.22 -0.52 -4.13
C ILE A 40 7.04 -1.51 -3.33
N MET A 41 6.38 -2.26 -2.46
CA MET A 41 7.05 -3.24 -1.61
C MET A 41 6.30 -4.55 -1.57
N PHE A 42 7.07 -5.60 -1.35
CA PHE A 42 6.55 -6.94 -1.11
C PHE A 42 6.82 -7.29 0.34
N VAL A 43 5.81 -7.87 0.99
CA VAL A 43 5.84 -8.18 2.42
C VAL A 43 5.42 -9.63 2.61
N SER A 44 6.11 -10.32 3.49
CA SER A 44 6.00 -11.74 3.79
C SER A 44 5.81 -11.94 5.30
N GLY A 45 5.65 -13.19 5.74
CA GLY A 45 5.63 -13.56 7.14
C GLY A 45 6.83 -14.44 7.54
N PRO A 46 6.87 -14.92 8.80
CA PRO A 46 5.99 -14.51 9.88
C PRO A 46 6.37 -13.11 10.37
N ASN A 47 5.40 -12.21 10.47
CA ASN A 47 5.59 -10.88 11.04
C ASN A 47 4.31 -10.46 11.77
N MET A 48 4.42 -10.28 13.09
CA MET A 48 3.33 -9.83 13.96
C MET A 48 3.83 -8.67 14.79
N ARG A 49 3.01 -7.64 14.90
CA ARG A 49 3.35 -6.40 15.59
C ARG A 49 2.13 -5.85 16.31
N THR A 50 2.33 -5.14 17.41
CA THR A 50 1.24 -4.59 18.23
C THR A 50 1.00 -3.11 17.99
N ASP A 51 1.87 -2.47 17.21
CA ASP A 51 1.74 -1.08 16.85
C ASP A 51 0.79 -0.89 15.66
N PHE A 52 -0.06 0.11 15.80
CA PHE A 52 -0.94 0.61 14.78
C PHE A 52 -0.24 1.76 14.07
N HIS A 53 -0.10 1.62 12.76
CA HIS A 53 0.37 2.66 11.88
C HIS A 53 -0.80 3.56 11.48
N LEU A 54 -0.58 4.86 11.48
CA LEU A 54 -1.46 5.88 10.94
C LEU A 54 -0.72 6.59 9.81
N ASP A 55 -1.33 6.62 8.63
CA ASP A 55 -0.79 7.29 7.46
C ASP A 55 -1.81 8.32 6.94
N GLU A 56 -1.35 9.46 6.43
CA GLU A 56 -2.18 10.44 5.72
C GLU A 56 -2.50 10.03 4.28
N SER A 57 -1.83 8.99 3.77
CA SER A 57 -2.07 8.44 2.45
C SER A 57 -2.82 7.11 2.50
N PRO A 58 -3.51 6.71 1.42
CA PRO A 58 -4.11 5.39 1.32
C PRO A 58 -3.06 4.31 1.07
N GLU A 59 -3.34 3.09 1.52
CA GLU A 59 -2.46 1.94 1.31
C GLU A 59 -3.17 0.85 0.51
N PHE A 60 -2.60 0.46 -0.62
CA PHE A 60 -3.09 -0.64 -1.44
C PHE A 60 -2.44 -1.96 -1.01
N PHE A 61 -3.26 -2.99 -0.83
CA PHE A 61 -2.86 -4.35 -0.51
C PHE A 61 -3.34 -5.32 -1.58
N TRP A 62 -2.47 -6.21 -2.02
CA TRP A 62 -2.85 -7.40 -2.78
C TRP A 62 -2.14 -8.62 -2.21
N GLN A 63 -2.90 -9.53 -1.62
CA GLN A 63 -2.36 -10.76 -1.04
C GLN A 63 -2.19 -11.82 -2.14
N MET A 64 -0.98 -11.97 -2.66
CA MET A 64 -0.70 -12.86 -3.79
C MET A 64 -0.55 -14.33 -3.39
N LYS A 65 0.01 -14.60 -2.20
CA LYS A 65 0.18 -15.95 -1.63
C LYS A 65 -0.12 -15.94 -0.13
N GLY A 66 -0.84 -16.94 0.37
CA GLY A 66 -1.23 -17.05 1.78
C GLY A 66 -2.27 -16.01 2.22
N HIS A 67 -2.39 -15.77 3.52
CA HIS A 67 -3.34 -14.81 4.07
C HIS A 67 -2.64 -13.86 5.05
N MET A 68 -3.26 -12.71 5.27
CA MET A 68 -2.91 -11.78 6.34
C MET A 68 -4.16 -11.30 7.07
N GLU A 69 -3.96 -10.80 8.28
CA GLU A 69 -4.99 -10.12 9.05
C GLU A 69 -4.56 -8.67 9.29
N LEU A 70 -5.51 -7.75 9.23
CA LEU A 70 -5.28 -6.33 9.40
C LEU A 70 -6.30 -5.79 10.42
N PRO A 71 -5.99 -5.88 11.73
CA PRO A 71 -6.63 -5.07 12.74
C PRO A 71 -6.62 -3.60 12.34
N ILE A 72 -7.79 -2.97 12.32
CA ILE A 72 -7.99 -1.55 12.04
C ILE A 72 -8.87 -0.91 13.10
N ILE A 73 -8.84 0.43 13.21
CA ILE A 73 -9.79 1.20 14.01
C ILE A 73 -10.77 1.91 13.06
N GLU A 74 -11.84 1.22 12.70
CA GLU A 74 -12.91 1.70 11.83
C GLU A 74 -13.96 2.44 12.67
N ARG A 75 -14.17 3.74 12.40
CA ARG A 75 -15.14 4.59 13.13
C ARG A 75 -14.99 4.53 14.65
N GLY A 76 -13.75 4.51 15.12
CA GLY A 76 -13.43 4.43 16.56
C GLY A 76 -13.53 3.03 17.17
N GLU A 77 -13.95 2.02 16.41
CA GLU A 77 -14.04 0.63 16.88
C GLU A 77 -12.99 -0.25 16.21
N ARG A 78 -12.41 -1.16 16.98
CA ARG A 78 -11.52 -2.18 16.43
C ARG A 78 -12.31 -3.13 15.52
N LYS A 79 -11.81 -3.35 14.31
CA LYS A 79 -12.29 -4.38 13.37
C LYS A 79 -11.11 -5.19 12.84
N LEU A 80 -11.34 -6.46 12.54
CA LEU A 80 -10.34 -7.33 11.92
C LEU A 80 -10.68 -7.49 10.44
N VAL A 81 -9.82 -6.99 9.56
CA VAL A 81 -9.92 -7.22 8.12
C VAL A 81 -9.07 -8.43 7.76
N LYS A 82 -9.69 -9.49 7.23
CA LYS A 82 -8.95 -10.65 6.70
C LYS A 82 -8.73 -10.44 5.21
N ILE A 83 -7.49 -10.56 4.76
CA ILE A 83 -7.11 -10.45 3.35
C ILE A 83 -6.51 -11.78 2.95
N ASN A 84 -7.30 -12.61 2.28
CA ASN A 84 -6.96 -13.95 1.86
C ASN A 84 -6.23 -13.93 0.51
N GLU A 85 -5.68 -15.09 0.13
CA GLU A 85 -4.99 -15.24 -1.15
C GLU A 85 -5.88 -14.83 -2.33
N GLY A 86 -5.32 -14.01 -3.22
CA GLY A 86 -5.99 -13.41 -4.37
C GLY A 86 -6.87 -12.20 -4.04
N GLU A 87 -7.03 -11.81 -2.76
CA GLU A 87 -7.81 -10.63 -2.39
C GLU A 87 -7.00 -9.33 -2.48
N ILE A 88 -7.69 -8.29 -2.93
CA ILE A 88 -7.23 -6.91 -2.98
C ILE A 88 -8.00 -6.08 -1.97
N PHE A 89 -7.33 -5.10 -1.39
CA PHE A 89 -7.90 -4.18 -0.42
C PHE A 89 -7.22 -2.80 -0.52
N LEU A 90 -7.98 -1.72 -0.42
CA LEU A 90 -7.45 -0.35 -0.40
C LEU A 90 -7.86 0.32 0.91
N LEU A 91 -6.92 0.53 1.80
CA LEU A 91 -7.17 1.19 3.07
C LEU A 91 -7.27 2.71 2.84
N PRO A 92 -8.37 3.36 3.23
CA PRO A 92 -8.44 4.82 3.18
C PRO A 92 -7.45 5.48 4.16
N PRO A 93 -7.08 6.76 3.92
CA PRO A 93 -6.18 7.49 4.81
C PRO A 93 -6.64 7.55 6.26
N ARG A 94 -5.67 7.74 7.16
CA ARG A 94 -5.84 8.14 8.57
C ARG A 94 -6.61 7.13 9.41
N ILE A 95 -6.68 5.89 8.97
CA ILE A 95 -7.24 4.76 9.72
C ILE A 95 -6.08 4.00 10.37
N PRO A 96 -6.02 3.96 11.72
CA PRO A 96 -5.01 3.18 12.42
C PRO A 96 -5.13 1.71 12.06
N HIS A 97 -4.02 1.08 11.67
CA HIS A 97 -4.01 -0.32 11.25
C HIS A 97 -2.72 -1.05 11.67
N ALA A 98 -2.80 -2.35 11.98
CA ALA A 98 -1.66 -3.13 12.49
C ALA A 98 -1.52 -4.45 11.72
N PRO A 99 -0.72 -4.52 10.64
CA PRO A 99 -0.62 -5.72 9.80
C PRO A 99 -0.11 -6.96 10.55
N GLN A 100 -0.80 -8.09 10.38
CA GLN A 100 -0.42 -9.40 10.93
C GLN A 100 -0.25 -10.40 9.78
N ARG A 101 0.95 -10.97 9.66
CA ARG A 101 1.31 -11.95 8.62
C ARG A 101 1.78 -13.22 9.29
N PRO A 102 0.89 -14.13 9.71
CA PRO A 102 1.28 -15.32 10.47
C PRO A 102 2.00 -16.37 9.62
N CYS A 103 1.76 -16.40 8.30
CA CYS A 103 2.28 -17.44 7.41
C CYS A 103 3.69 -17.08 6.86
N PRO A 104 4.74 -17.89 7.12
CA PRO A 104 6.08 -17.69 6.58
C PRO A 104 6.14 -17.55 5.06
N GLU A 105 5.39 -18.39 4.38
CA GLU A 105 5.37 -18.51 2.93
C GLU A 105 4.47 -17.48 2.24
N SER A 106 3.88 -16.55 3.00
CA SER A 106 2.97 -15.55 2.44
C SER A 106 3.72 -14.48 1.65
N LEU A 107 3.05 -13.92 0.64
CA LEU A 107 3.55 -12.80 -0.14
C LEU A 107 2.39 -11.85 -0.43
N GLY A 108 2.51 -10.62 0.04
CA GLY A 108 1.59 -9.52 -0.26
C GLY A 108 2.32 -8.37 -0.92
N LEU A 109 1.72 -7.80 -1.96
CA LEU A 109 2.10 -6.51 -2.50
C LEU A 109 1.47 -5.41 -1.65
N VAL A 110 2.27 -4.42 -1.27
CA VAL A 110 1.81 -3.16 -0.68
C VAL A 110 2.29 -2.02 -1.55
N VAL A 111 1.39 -1.10 -1.89
CA VAL A 111 1.72 0.13 -2.62
C VAL A 111 1.23 1.33 -1.83
N GLU A 112 2.16 2.23 -1.57
CA GLU A 112 1.93 3.52 -0.93
C GLU A 112 2.49 4.63 -1.82
N ARG A 113 2.22 5.89 -1.48
CA ARG A 113 2.94 7.03 -2.07
C ARG A 113 4.10 7.48 -1.18
N GLN A 114 5.06 8.17 -1.76
CA GLN A 114 6.10 8.84 -0.99
C GLN A 114 5.52 10.03 -0.20
N ARG A 115 5.96 10.18 1.05
CA ARG A 115 5.59 11.32 1.89
C ARG A 115 6.27 12.60 1.41
N ILE A 116 5.55 13.71 1.45
CA ILE A 116 6.05 15.06 1.18
C ILE A 116 6.52 15.68 2.50
N GLU A 117 7.81 15.98 2.59
CA GLU A 117 8.42 16.57 3.79
C GLU A 117 7.75 17.89 4.19
N GLY A 118 7.44 18.02 5.49
CA GLY A 118 6.76 19.18 6.06
C GLY A 118 5.27 19.27 5.76
N ARG A 119 4.70 18.31 5.04
CA ARG A 119 3.25 18.20 4.78
C ARG A 119 2.68 16.91 5.36
N ASP A 120 3.26 15.78 5.00
CA ASP A 120 2.73 14.47 5.39
C ASP A 120 3.48 13.92 6.59
N TYR A 121 2.74 13.32 7.52
CA TYR A 121 3.27 12.64 8.69
C TYR A 121 2.75 11.21 8.77
N ASP A 122 3.53 10.36 9.41
CA ASP A 122 3.11 9.04 9.86
C ASP A 122 3.00 9.04 11.37
N GLY A 123 2.13 8.19 11.90
CA GLY A 123 1.96 7.96 13.33
C GLY A 123 2.16 6.48 13.66
N LEU A 124 2.83 6.20 14.79
CA LEU A 124 2.80 4.87 15.41
C LEU A 124 2.11 4.97 16.76
N ARG A 125 1.18 4.05 16.99
CA ARG A 125 0.31 4.03 18.16
C ARG A 125 0.26 2.64 18.76
N TRP A 126 0.36 2.56 20.08
CA TRP A 126 0.09 1.35 20.83
C TRP A 126 -1.15 1.55 21.69
N TYR A 127 -1.85 0.46 21.95
CA TYR A 127 -3.00 0.42 22.86
C TYR A 127 -2.65 -0.40 24.10
N THR A 128 -3.28 -0.07 25.23
CA THR A 128 -3.09 -0.83 26.49
C THR A 128 -3.55 -2.29 26.37
N ASN A 129 -4.45 -2.57 25.43
CA ASN A 129 -4.90 -3.89 25.05
C ASN A 129 -5.08 -3.96 23.52
N PHE A 130 -4.30 -4.81 22.86
CA PHE A 130 -4.29 -4.96 21.40
C PHE A 130 -5.60 -5.52 20.81
N ASP A 131 -6.35 -6.29 21.59
CA ASP A 131 -7.60 -6.92 21.13
C ASP A 131 -8.83 -6.03 21.33
N LYS A 132 -8.73 -5.02 22.19
CA LYS A 132 -9.82 -4.06 22.47
C LYS A 132 -9.61 -2.71 21.81
N CYS A 133 -8.38 -2.19 21.84
CA CYS A 133 -8.02 -0.86 21.36
C CYS A 133 -8.88 0.28 21.92
N ASP A 134 -9.29 0.17 23.18
CA ASP A 134 -10.14 1.14 23.90
C ASP A 134 -9.37 2.33 24.47
N LYS A 135 -8.11 2.12 24.86
CA LYS A 135 -7.25 3.15 25.44
C LYS A 135 -5.87 3.17 24.80
N ILE A 136 -5.49 4.33 24.24
CA ILE A 136 -4.16 4.58 23.70
C ILE A 136 -3.14 4.50 24.84
N LEU A 137 -2.10 3.70 24.64
CA LEU A 137 -0.97 3.58 25.55
C LEU A 137 0.11 4.61 25.25
N TRP A 138 0.47 4.73 23.98
CA TRP A 138 1.59 5.56 23.54
C TRP A 138 1.46 5.87 22.05
N GLU A 139 1.86 7.07 21.66
CA GLU A 139 1.73 7.57 20.29
C GLU A 139 2.82 8.58 19.93
N ARG A 140 3.38 8.47 18.73
CA ARG A 140 4.29 9.47 18.16
C ARG A 140 4.02 9.66 16.67
N TYR A 141 4.25 10.89 16.22
CA TYR A 141 4.22 11.26 14.81
C TYR A 141 5.58 11.71 14.33
N PHE A 142 5.90 11.39 13.09
CA PHE A 142 7.18 11.69 12.47
C PHE A 142 7.02 11.77 10.95
N TYR A 143 7.96 12.43 10.28
CA TYR A 143 8.07 12.35 8.83
C TYR A 143 8.73 11.02 8.45
N CYS A 144 8.06 10.20 7.64
CA CYS A 144 8.60 8.93 7.15
C CYS A 144 9.19 9.09 5.75
N GLY A 145 10.48 9.41 5.68
CA GLY A 145 11.21 9.42 4.41
C GLY A 145 11.61 8.01 3.96
N ASN A 146 11.87 7.11 4.90
CA ASN A 146 12.17 5.70 4.69
C ASN A 146 11.64 4.83 5.83
N LEU A 147 10.57 4.06 5.56
CA LEU A 147 9.91 3.20 6.54
C LEU A 147 10.86 2.22 7.24
N GLU A 148 11.77 1.57 6.51
CA GLU A 148 12.73 0.60 7.08
C GLU A 148 13.72 1.22 8.06
N ARG A 149 13.96 2.54 7.97
CA ARG A 149 14.93 3.27 8.81
C ARG A 149 14.24 4.08 9.90
N ASP A 150 13.18 4.79 9.54
CA ASP A 150 12.60 5.88 10.34
C ASP A 150 11.62 5.34 11.40
N VAL A 151 11.06 4.15 11.20
CA VAL A 151 10.23 3.44 12.20
C VAL A 151 11.06 2.93 13.38
N ILE A 152 12.31 2.49 13.13
CA ILE A 152 13.15 1.83 14.14
C ILE A 152 13.39 2.73 15.37
N PRO A 153 13.77 4.01 15.24
CA PRO A 153 13.91 4.92 16.39
C PRO A 153 12.64 5.07 17.21
N VAL A 154 11.47 5.18 16.57
CA VAL A 154 10.17 5.36 17.24
C VAL A 154 9.78 4.13 18.03
N VAL A 155 9.95 2.93 17.45
CA VAL A 155 9.72 1.66 18.15
C VAL A 155 10.67 1.51 19.34
N LYS A 156 11.94 1.88 19.18
CA LYS A 156 12.92 1.87 20.29
C LYS A 156 12.56 2.88 21.39
N GLU A 157 12.06 4.06 21.04
CA GLU A 157 11.58 5.04 22.02
C GLU A 157 10.45 4.44 22.86
N TYR A 158 9.45 3.82 22.21
CA TYR A 158 8.36 3.12 22.90
C TYR A 158 8.88 1.99 23.79
N GLN A 159 9.75 1.10 23.27
CA GLN A 159 10.28 -0.03 24.04
C GLN A 159 11.11 0.39 25.28
N ASN A 160 11.68 1.59 25.28
CA ASN A 160 12.43 2.14 26.42
C ASN A 160 11.58 3.06 27.32
N SER A 161 10.29 3.17 27.06
CA SER A 161 9.37 4.05 27.79
C SER A 161 8.84 3.41 29.09
N GLN A 162 8.39 4.24 30.03
CA GLN A 162 7.71 3.76 31.24
C GLN A 162 6.35 3.14 30.91
N GLU A 163 5.69 3.64 29.86
CA GLU A 163 4.42 3.15 29.33
C GLU A 163 4.54 1.70 28.88
N PHE A 164 5.61 1.36 28.16
CA PHE A 164 5.89 -0.03 27.79
C PHE A 164 6.15 -0.91 29.03
N ALA A 165 6.92 -0.41 30.00
CA ALA A 165 7.25 -1.16 31.22
C ALA A 165 6.05 -1.38 32.17
N THR A 166 5.12 -0.43 32.22
CA THR A 166 4.03 -0.40 33.22
C THR A 166 2.64 -0.64 32.61
N ASN A 167 2.54 -0.67 31.28
CA ASN A 167 1.28 -0.68 30.52
C ASN A 167 0.30 0.42 30.97
N THR A 168 0.83 1.56 31.42
CA THR A 168 0.04 2.68 31.96
C THR A 168 0.37 3.95 31.17
N PRO A 169 -0.62 4.60 30.54
CA PRO A 169 -0.41 5.87 29.85
C PRO A 169 -0.04 6.99 30.84
N SER A 170 0.81 7.90 30.40
CA SER A 170 1.20 9.14 31.06
C SER A 170 0.76 10.36 30.24
N ASP A 171 0.82 11.55 30.83
CA ASP A 171 0.50 12.81 30.15
C ASP A 171 1.41 13.11 28.95
N ARG A 172 2.55 12.41 28.82
CA ARG A 172 3.51 12.54 27.71
C ARG A 172 3.40 11.44 26.66
N SER A 173 2.57 10.43 26.90
CA SER A 173 2.45 9.27 25.99
C SER A 173 1.60 9.57 24.78
N VAL A 174 0.58 10.40 24.96
CA VAL A 174 -0.38 10.78 23.90
C VAL A 174 -0.28 12.29 23.69
N PRO A 175 0.09 12.77 22.49
CA PRO A 175 0.14 14.20 22.21
C PRO A 175 -1.22 14.86 22.43
N SER A 176 -1.23 16.06 23.00
CA SER A 176 -2.46 16.86 23.14
C SER A 176 -2.98 17.41 21.80
N SER A 177 -2.11 17.46 20.79
CA SER A 177 -2.41 17.81 19.41
C SER A 177 -1.65 16.88 18.48
N THR A 178 -2.31 16.42 17.42
CA THR A 178 -1.73 15.56 16.38
C THR A 178 -1.54 16.35 15.08
N PRO A 179 -0.57 15.99 14.21
CA PRO A 179 -0.36 16.68 12.93
C PRO A 179 -1.57 16.56 11.99
N PHE A 180 -2.31 15.46 12.08
CA PHE A 180 -3.54 15.19 11.35
C PHE A 180 -4.55 14.44 12.23
N PRO A 181 -5.85 14.61 12.00
CA PRO A 181 -6.88 13.88 12.74
C PRO A 181 -6.97 12.43 12.25
N GLN A 182 -7.22 11.49 13.17
CA GLN A 182 -7.67 10.15 12.79
C GLN A 182 -9.03 10.22 12.07
N ASP A 183 -9.23 9.40 11.04
CA ASP A 183 -10.56 9.19 10.47
C ASP A 183 -11.42 8.32 11.41
N THR A 184 -12.55 8.87 11.82
CA THR A 184 -13.54 8.23 12.71
C THR A 184 -14.92 8.12 12.05
N THR A 185 -15.02 8.38 10.75
CA THR A 185 -16.28 8.50 10.03
C THR A 185 -16.40 7.50 8.88
N THR A 186 -15.30 7.19 8.21
CA THR A 186 -15.31 6.32 7.02
C THR A 186 -15.66 4.88 7.38
N ALA A 187 -16.61 4.32 6.63
CA ALA A 187 -16.81 2.89 6.57
C ALA A 187 -15.83 2.27 5.58
N VAL A 188 -15.02 1.32 6.07
CA VAL A 188 -13.93 0.75 5.30
C VAL A 188 -14.49 -0.33 4.38
N PRO A 189 -14.39 -0.16 3.04
CA PRO A 189 -14.83 -1.19 2.11
C PRO A 189 -14.08 -2.50 2.35
N ARG A 190 -14.72 -3.65 2.11
CA ARG A 190 -14.11 -4.95 2.42
C ARG A 190 -13.20 -5.43 1.28
N PRO A 191 -12.17 -6.25 1.59
CA PRO A 191 -11.39 -6.92 0.57
C PRO A 191 -12.27 -7.74 -0.36
N PHE A 192 -11.84 -7.89 -1.61
CA PHE A 192 -12.52 -8.75 -2.58
C PHE A 192 -11.49 -9.48 -3.44
N ASN A 193 -11.88 -10.66 -3.93
CA ASN A 193 -10.99 -11.48 -4.74
C ASN A 193 -10.86 -10.93 -6.16
N LEU A 194 -9.63 -10.62 -6.57
CA LEU A 194 -9.36 -10.04 -7.88
C LEU A 194 -9.75 -10.97 -9.03
N ASN A 195 -9.49 -12.29 -8.92
CA ASN A 195 -9.84 -13.22 -9.99
C ASN A 195 -11.36 -13.29 -10.21
N LYS A 196 -12.14 -13.34 -9.12
CA LYS A 196 -13.61 -13.28 -9.22
C LYS A 196 -14.10 -11.97 -9.82
N TRP A 197 -13.45 -10.85 -9.46
CA TRP A 197 -13.77 -9.56 -10.06
C TRP A 197 -13.46 -9.55 -11.56
N LEU A 198 -12.30 -10.06 -11.99
CA LEU A 198 -11.93 -10.18 -13.41
C LEU A 198 -12.90 -11.07 -14.19
N GLU A 199 -13.33 -12.20 -13.60
CA GLU A 199 -14.32 -13.10 -14.20
C GLU A 199 -15.67 -12.41 -14.38
N ALA A 200 -16.12 -11.63 -13.39
CA ALA A 200 -17.37 -10.89 -13.45
C ALA A 200 -17.39 -9.77 -14.50
N HIS A 201 -16.22 -9.23 -14.87
CA HIS A 201 -16.07 -8.15 -15.86
C HIS A 201 -15.40 -8.64 -17.15
N ALA A 202 -15.36 -9.95 -17.39
CA ALA A 202 -14.62 -10.52 -18.51
C ALA A 202 -15.15 -10.05 -19.88
N GLU A 203 -16.46 -9.88 -20.03
CA GLU A 203 -17.08 -9.40 -21.26
C GLU A 203 -16.70 -7.94 -21.55
N ASP A 204 -16.75 -7.07 -20.53
CA ASP A 204 -16.33 -5.67 -20.65
C ASP A 204 -14.84 -5.57 -20.99
N LEU A 205 -14.01 -6.36 -20.30
CA LEU A 205 -12.57 -6.40 -20.50
C LEU A 205 -12.15 -7.01 -21.85
N ALA A 206 -13.03 -7.76 -22.51
CA ALA A 206 -12.78 -8.27 -23.85
C ALA A 206 -12.92 -7.18 -24.94
N VAL A 207 -13.61 -6.08 -24.64
CA VAL A 207 -13.74 -4.94 -25.56
C VAL A 207 -12.40 -4.20 -25.67
N PRO A 208 -11.85 -4.03 -26.88
CA PRO A 208 -10.59 -3.32 -27.06
C PRO A 208 -10.62 -1.88 -26.52
N GLY A 209 -9.60 -1.51 -25.75
CA GLY A 209 -9.50 -0.17 -25.17
C GLY A 209 -10.27 0.03 -23.85
N THR A 210 -10.90 -1.02 -23.30
CA THR A 210 -11.57 -0.94 -22.00
C THR A 210 -10.60 -0.62 -20.86
N LYS A 211 -10.95 0.40 -20.07
CA LYS A 211 -10.28 0.80 -18.84
C LYS A 211 -11.32 0.87 -17.72
N LEU A 212 -11.24 -0.02 -16.74
CA LEU A 212 -12.19 -0.08 -15.61
C LEU A 212 -11.51 0.36 -14.32
N ASN A 213 -12.15 1.23 -13.54
CA ASN A 213 -11.72 1.60 -12.19
C ASN A 213 -12.05 0.44 -11.23
N LEU A 214 -11.01 -0.22 -10.69
CA LEU A 214 -11.13 -1.42 -9.87
C LEU A 214 -11.95 -1.19 -8.59
N PHE A 215 -11.86 0.01 -8.00
CA PHE A 215 -12.53 0.37 -6.75
C PHE A 215 -13.80 1.19 -6.96
N GLY A 216 -14.04 1.65 -8.19
CA GLY A 216 -15.18 2.48 -8.55
C GLY A 216 -15.09 3.94 -8.08
N ASP A 217 -16.00 4.75 -8.60
CA ASP A 217 -16.01 6.20 -8.40
C ASP A 217 -16.65 6.63 -7.07
N ASP A 218 -17.18 5.69 -6.29
CA ASP A 218 -17.74 5.93 -4.96
C ASP A 218 -16.80 5.51 -3.82
N TYR A 219 -15.59 5.00 -4.13
CA TYR A 219 -14.63 4.61 -3.09
C TYR A 219 -14.25 5.79 -2.17
N PRO A 220 -14.10 5.62 -0.85
CA PRO A 220 -13.88 6.74 0.09
C PRO A 220 -12.64 7.59 -0.18
N THR A 221 -11.61 7.02 -0.81
CA THR A 221 -10.40 7.75 -1.24
C THR A 221 -10.34 7.86 -2.76
N LYS A 222 -9.87 9.01 -3.25
CA LYS A 222 -9.65 9.32 -4.68
C LYS A 222 -8.19 9.54 -5.04
N GLU A 223 -7.30 9.47 -4.05
CA GLU A 223 -5.87 9.72 -4.23
C GLU A 223 -5.16 8.54 -4.89
N PHE A 224 -5.68 7.33 -4.67
CA PHE A 224 -5.14 6.10 -5.25
C PHE A 224 -6.16 5.46 -6.18
N ILE A 225 -5.86 5.42 -7.47
CA ILE A 225 -6.75 4.86 -8.49
C ILE A 225 -6.07 3.67 -9.14
N VAL A 226 -6.74 2.54 -9.15
CA VAL A 226 -6.28 1.31 -9.81
C VAL A 226 -7.18 1.03 -10.99
N TYR A 227 -6.58 0.99 -12.17
CA TYR A 227 -7.29 0.63 -13.38
C TYR A 227 -6.93 -0.78 -13.83
N ILE A 228 -7.94 -1.54 -14.24
CA ILE A 228 -7.76 -2.78 -15.01
C ILE A 228 -7.92 -2.44 -16.47
N LEU A 229 -6.88 -2.74 -17.25
CA LEU A 229 -6.87 -2.57 -18.70
C LEU A 229 -7.25 -3.89 -19.35
N GLY A 230 -8.26 -3.85 -20.21
CA GLY A 230 -8.75 -4.99 -20.97
C GLY A 230 -7.86 -5.33 -22.18
N ALA A 231 -8.40 -6.19 -23.05
CA ALA A 231 -7.76 -6.57 -24.30
C ALA A 231 -7.34 -5.32 -25.11
N GLY A 232 -6.19 -5.43 -25.76
CA GLY A 232 -5.78 -4.48 -26.79
C GLY A 232 -5.80 -5.15 -28.16
N ASP A 233 -6.23 -4.43 -29.18
CA ASP A 233 -5.86 -4.68 -30.58
C ASP A 233 -4.59 -3.88 -30.96
N ALA A 234 -4.01 -4.19 -32.12
CA ALA A 234 -2.79 -3.55 -32.64
C ALA A 234 -2.87 -2.01 -32.79
N GLY A 235 -4.07 -1.41 -32.66
CA GLY A 235 -4.32 0.03 -32.73
C GLY A 235 -4.67 0.68 -31.38
N SER A 236 -5.17 -0.09 -30.41
CA SER A 236 -5.56 0.38 -29.09
C SER A 236 -4.32 0.69 -28.26
N THR A 237 -3.94 1.95 -28.35
CA THR A 237 -2.89 2.54 -27.55
C THR A 237 -3.53 3.18 -26.34
N TYR A 238 -3.27 2.64 -25.14
CA TYR A 238 -3.55 3.41 -23.94
C TYR A 238 -2.45 4.47 -23.81
N GLN A 239 -2.82 5.72 -24.07
CA GLN A 239 -1.96 6.85 -23.80
C GLN A 239 -2.29 7.34 -22.40
N GLU A 240 -1.35 7.16 -21.49
CA GLU A 240 -1.41 7.81 -20.20
C GLU A 240 -0.33 8.89 -20.20
N SER A 241 -0.75 10.14 -20.15
CA SER A 241 0.15 11.22 -19.75
C SER A 241 0.53 10.92 -18.31
N THR A 242 1.78 10.52 -18.08
CA THR A 242 2.31 10.58 -16.72
C THR A 242 2.24 12.04 -16.33
N GLY A 243 1.33 12.38 -15.41
CA GLY A 243 1.35 13.68 -14.74
C GLY A 243 2.64 13.83 -13.92
N GLU A 244 2.60 14.66 -12.90
CA GLU A 244 3.71 14.74 -11.94
C GLU A 244 3.84 13.49 -11.04
N SER A 245 2.96 12.48 -11.21
CA SER A 245 2.91 11.25 -10.41
C SER A 245 3.34 10.01 -11.19
N GLY A 246 4.15 9.16 -10.58
CA GLY A 246 4.53 7.85 -11.10
C GLY A 246 3.37 6.88 -11.32
N SER A 247 3.57 5.92 -12.21
CA SER A 247 2.61 4.84 -12.51
C SER A 247 3.28 3.48 -12.35
N PHE A 248 2.53 2.50 -11.84
CA PHE A 248 2.96 1.11 -11.73
C PHE A 248 2.07 0.22 -12.57
N LEU A 249 2.67 -0.65 -13.38
CA LEU A 249 1.97 -1.60 -14.23
C LEU A 249 2.30 -3.01 -13.78
N TYR A 250 1.25 -3.82 -13.57
CA TYR A 250 1.36 -5.22 -13.26
C TYR A 250 0.62 -6.04 -14.32
N LEU A 251 1.33 -6.91 -15.04
CA LEU A 251 0.73 -7.79 -16.02
C LEU A 251 0.07 -8.99 -15.32
N ILE A 252 -1.26 -9.02 -15.27
CA ILE A 252 -2.01 -10.09 -14.61
C ILE A 252 -2.08 -11.34 -15.52
N ARG A 253 -2.39 -11.16 -16.81
CA ARG A 253 -2.51 -12.24 -17.82
C ARG A 253 -2.10 -11.72 -19.20
N GLY A 254 -1.68 -12.63 -20.09
CA GLY A 254 -1.40 -12.33 -21.49
C GLY A 254 -0.03 -11.69 -21.73
N ARG A 255 0.05 -10.76 -22.68
CA ARG A 255 1.27 -10.04 -23.04
C ARG A 255 0.98 -8.54 -23.17
N ILE A 256 1.97 -7.73 -22.81
CA ILE A 256 1.95 -6.29 -23.03
C ILE A 256 3.23 -5.84 -23.72
N GLU A 257 3.10 -4.90 -24.64
CA GLU A 257 4.18 -4.13 -25.25
C GLU A 257 4.08 -2.68 -24.77
N VAL A 258 5.11 -2.21 -24.09
CA VAL A 258 5.16 -0.84 -23.56
C VAL A 258 6.09 -0.01 -24.45
N CYS A 259 5.53 1.02 -25.07
CA CYS A 259 6.26 1.99 -25.86
C CYS A 259 6.39 3.32 -25.08
N LEU A 260 7.62 3.74 -24.83
CA LEU A 260 7.89 4.99 -24.13
C LEU A 260 8.18 6.08 -25.16
N LEU A 261 7.30 7.08 -25.28
CA LEU A 261 7.48 8.19 -26.21
C LEU A 261 8.05 9.41 -25.48
N LYS A 262 9.27 9.80 -25.86
CA LYS A 262 9.88 11.06 -25.41
C LYS A 262 9.30 12.19 -26.27
N LEU A 263 8.22 12.80 -25.82
CA LEU A 263 7.66 13.99 -26.45
C LEU A 263 8.66 15.15 -26.34
N ALA A 264 8.98 15.75 -27.48
CA ALA A 264 9.81 16.95 -27.54
C ALA A 264 8.95 18.14 -27.07
N SER A 265 9.38 18.78 -25.98
CA SER A 265 8.79 19.93 -25.29
C SER A 265 7.54 19.66 -24.41
N HIS A 266 7.76 19.77 -23.09
CA HIS A 266 6.80 20.02 -22.00
C HIS A 266 5.72 18.98 -21.61
N GLY A 267 5.90 17.70 -21.93
CA GLY A 267 5.21 16.61 -21.24
C GLY A 267 5.49 15.28 -21.91
N ARG A 268 5.82 14.20 -21.17
CA ARG A 268 6.07 12.86 -21.74
C ARG A 268 4.80 12.02 -21.65
N ALA A 269 4.56 11.14 -22.63
CA ALA A 269 3.41 10.23 -22.63
C ALA A 269 3.90 8.77 -22.68
N ASN A 270 3.33 7.91 -21.85
CA ASN A 270 3.51 6.47 -21.95
C ASN A 270 2.45 5.91 -22.92
N CYS A 271 2.88 5.11 -23.88
CA CYS A 271 2.04 4.44 -24.87
C CYS A 271 2.06 2.94 -24.54
N LEU A 272 0.94 2.42 -24.04
CA LEU A 272 0.79 1.00 -23.74
C LEU A 272 0.03 0.31 -24.87
N ARG A 273 0.57 -0.80 -25.38
CA ARG A 273 -0.10 -1.70 -26.31
C ARG A 273 -0.25 -3.06 -25.64
N CYS A 274 -1.47 -3.45 -25.31
CA CYS A 274 -1.75 -4.82 -24.88
C CYS A 274 -1.95 -5.70 -26.13
N SER A 275 -1.42 -6.92 -26.15
CA SER A 275 -1.70 -7.89 -27.21
C SER A 275 -2.28 -9.17 -26.62
N SER A 276 -3.28 -9.73 -27.31
CA SER A 276 -4.03 -10.94 -26.95
C SER A 276 -3.13 -12.17 -26.84
#